data_AF-A0AAP0I7R9-F1
#
_entry.id   AF-A0AAP0I7R9-F1
#
_cell.length_a   1.000
_cell.length_b   1.000
_cell.length_c   1.000
_cell.angle_alpha   90.00
_cell.angle_beta   90.00
_cell.angle_gamma   90.00
#
_symmetry.space_group_name_H-M   'P 1'
#
loop_
_entity.id
_entity.type
_entity.pdbx_description
1 polymer ?
#
loop_
_entity_poly.entity_id
_entity_poly.type
_entity_poly.pdbx_seq_one_letter_code
_entity_poly.pdbx_strand_id
1 'polypeptide(L)'
;MLAKLLLTTHLIIWDEAPMSNKQVIEALDSMLRDITDNNTPFGGKVVVFGGDFRQELPVVPKGSKQDVINSTLTTSYIWPLLKKIKLVENIRARLDPEFSKFILRVGNATEEELLGNLIAIPSNIIMPFVDDNVSLDNLITAVYPNLNEYAIKSSAMSSRAILTTKNEFVDEVNTLLIHRFLGEVFRYYSFDEAIDENISSINLEFLNSLSLSGFPPHELILKKNCPIMLLCNINPSERLCNGTRLICRKFGKKRYWC
;
A
#
# COMPACT_ATOMS: atom_id res chain seq x y z
N MET A 1 -3.19 -23.29 16.97
CA MET A 1 -4.48 -22.71 16.51
C MET A 1 -4.51 -22.55 14.99
N LEU A 2 -3.48 -21.94 14.38
CA LEU A 2 -3.39 -21.74 12.93
C LEU A 2 -3.29 -23.04 12.11
N ALA A 3 -2.48 -24.02 12.51
CA ALA A 3 -2.36 -25.29 11.78
C ALA A 3 -3.70 -26.05 11.67
N LYS A 4 -4.51 -26.05 12.74
CA LYS A 4 -5.86 -26.64 12.72
C LYS A 4 -6.79 -25.90 11.75
N LEU A 5 -6.72 -24.57 11.72
CA LEU A 5 -7.47 -23.77 10.75
C LEU A 5 -7.08 -24.16 9.33
N LEU A 6 -5.77 -24.17 9.03
CA LEU A 6 -5.24 -24.54 7.72
C LEU A 6 -5.66 -25.96 7.31
N LEU A 7 -5.66 -26.93 8.22
CA LEU A 7 -6.16 -28.28 7.96
C LEU A 7 -7.62 -28.27 7.48
N THR A 8 -8.48 -27.50 8.14
CA THR A 8 -9.91 -27.36 7.78
C THR A 8 -10.17 -26.43 6.60
N THR A 9 -9.18 -25.64 6.17
CA THR A 9 -9.30 -24.73 5.03
C THR A 9 -9.31 -25.51 3.73
N HIS A 10 -10.32 -25.26 2.89
CA HIS A 10 -10.48 -25.86 1.57
C HIS A 10 -10.03 -24.93 0.43
N LEU A 11 -10.14 -23.61 0.65
CA LEU A 11 -9.85 -22.56 -0.32
C LEU A 11 -8.98 -21.47 0.32
N ILE A 12 -7.89 -21.11 -0.35
CA ILE A 12 -7.03 -19.97 -0.01
C ILE A 12 -7.07 -18.99 -1.19
N ILE A 13 -7.40 -17.73 -0.92
CA ILE A 13 -7.36 -16.65 -1.92
C ILE A 13 -6.20 -15.74 -1.55
N TRP A 14 -5.33 -15.48 -2.50
CA TRP A 14 -4.18 -14.62 -2.35
C TRP A 14 -4.26 -13.50 -3.39
N ASP A 15 -4.67 -12.32 -2.95
CA ASP A 15 -4.72 -11.13 -3.79
C ASP A 15 -3.35 -10.43 -3.85
N GLU A 16 -3.07 -9.75 -4.96
CA GLU A 16 -1.75 -9.13 -5.25
C GLU A 16 -0.56 -10.11 -5.15
N ALA A 17 -0.76 -11.34 -5.61
CA ALA A 17 0.27 -12.37 -5.66
C ALA A 17 1.56 -11.95 -6.42
N PRO A 18 1.51 -11.16 -7.51
CA PRO A 18 2.72 -10.73 -8.22
C PRO A 18 3.69 -9.91 -7.38
N MET A 19 3.22 -9.20 -6.35
CA MET A 19 4.06 -8.42 -5.43
C MET A 19 4.78 -9.29 -4.40
N SER A 20 4.36 -10.55 -4.23
CA SER A 20 4.92 -11.45 -3.24
C SER A 20 6.19 -12.12 -3.76
N ASN A 21 7.23 -12.15 -2.94
CA ASN A 21 8.41 -12.97 -3.23
C ASN A 21 7.98 -14.44 -3.32
N LYS A 22 8.40 -15.13 -4.39
CA LYS A 22 8.06 -16.53 -4.65
C LYS A 22 8.38 -17.45 -3.47
N GLN A 23 9.42 -17.15 -2.70
CA GLN A 23 9.81 -17.95 -1.54
C GLN A 23 8.71 -18.02 -0.49
N VAL A 24 7.89 -16.97 -0.33
CA VAL A 24 6.76 -16.97 0.59
C VAL A 24 5.67 -17.92 0.11
N ILE A 25 5.42 -17.95 -1.21
CA ILE A 25 4.43 -18.82 -1.84
C ILE A 25 4.92 -20.28 -1.82
N GLU A 26 6.21 -20.51 -2.06
CA GLU A 26 6.86 -21.82 -1.99
C GLU A 26 6.88 -22.36 -0.55
N ALA A 27 7.12 -21.50 0.44
CA ALA A 27 7.01 -21.86 1.85
C ALA A 27 5.58 -22.23 2.25
N LEU A 28 4.57 -21.50 1.73
CA LEU A 28 3.16 -21.88 1.93
C LEU A 28 2.86 -23.26 1.33
N ASP A 29 3.33 -23.55 0.11
CA ASP A 29 3.16 -24.86 -0.52
C ASP A 29 3.80 -25.97 0.33
N SER A 30 5.07 -25.82 0.72
CA SER A 30 5.78 -26.83 1.51
C SER A 30 5.13 -27.04 2.88
N MET A 31 4.79 -25.97 3.59
CA MET A 31 4.10 -26.06 4.88
C MET A 31 2.74 -26.76 4.76
N LEU A 32 1.98 -26.51 3.69
CA LEU A 32 0.68 -27.17 3.51
C LEU A 32 0.85 -28.66 3.18
N ARG A 33 1.87 -29.04 2.41
CA ARG A 33 2.18 -30.46 2.15
C ARG A 33 2.51 -31.19 3.45
N ASP A 34 3.35 -30.58 4.30
CA ASP A 34 3.74 -31.15 5.58
C ASP A 34 2.55 -31.29 6.53
N ILE A 35 1.75 -30.24 6.69
CA ILE A 35 0.61 -30.25 7.62
C ILE A 35 -0.48 -31.23 7.19
N THR A 36 -0.69 -31.39 5.88
CA THR A 36 -1.74 -32.28 5.34
C THR A 36 -1.26 -33.70 5.07
N ASP A 37 0.03 -33.98 5.27
CA ASP A 37 0.69 -35.24 4.87
C ASP A 37 0.36 -35.62 3.41
N ASN A 38 0.41 -34.63 2.52
CA ASN A 38 0.03 -34.78 1.12
C ASN A 38 1.00 -34.03 0.21
N ASN A 39 1.72 -34.77 -0.64
CA ASN A 39 2.75 -34.23 -1.52
C ASN A 39 2.22 -33.51 -2.78
N THR A 40 0.90 -33.46 -2.98
CA THR A 40 0.32 -32.66 -4.06
C THR A 40 0.51 -31.16 -3.78
N PRO A 41 0.54 -30.30 -4.82
CA PRO A 41 0.68 -28.86 -4.64
C PRO A 41 -0.31 -28.31 -3.60
N PHE A 42 0.21 -27.49 -2.68
CA PHE A 42 -0.49 -26.91 -1.53
C PHE A 42 -1.22 -27.93 -0.65
N GLY A 43 -0.72 -29.15 -0.53
CA GLY A 43 -1.36 -30.18 0.29
C GLY A 43 -2.73 -30.62 -0.23
N GLY A 44 -2.98 -30.46 -1.54
CA GLY A 44 -4.25 -30.75 -2.19
C GLY A 44 -5.32 -29.67 -1.99
N LYS A 45 -4.97 -28.52 -1.40
CA LYS A 45 -5.90 -27.40 -1.20
C LYS A 45 -6.07 -26.60 -2.48
N VAL A 46 -7.25 -25.99 -2.64
CA VAL A 46 -7.48 -25.07 -3.73
C VAL A 46 -6.88 -23.72 -3.36
N VAL A 47 -5.95 -23.23 -4.18
CA VAL A 47 -5.35 -21.90 -4.03
C VAL A 47 -5.64 -21.06 -5.26
N VAL A 48 -6.16 -19.86 -5.06
CA VAL A 48 -6.48 -18.90 -6.11
C VAL A 48 -5.60 -17.66 -5.93
N PHE A 49 -4.69 -17.45 -6.87
CA PHE A 49 -3.87 -16.25 -6.94
C PHE A 49 -4.58 -15.18 -7.79
N GLY A 50 -4.77 -14.01 -7.20
CA GLY A 50 -5.21 -12.78 -7.86
C GLY A 50 -4.05 -11.79 -7.98
N GLY A 51 -4.15 -10.89 -8.94
CA GLY A 51 -3.19 -9.81 -9.16
C GLY A 51 -2.85 -9.59 -10.63
N ASP A 52 -2.07 -8.54 -10.89
CA ASP A 52 -1.68 -8.14 -12.24
C ASP A 52 -0.15 -7.98 -12.34
N PHE A 53 0.49 -8.83 -13.15
CA PHE A 53 1.95 -8.81 -13.37
C PHE A 53 2.44 -7.56 -14.12
N ARG A 54 1.53 -6.72 -14.62
CA ARG A 54 1.86 -5.41 -15.23
C ARG A 54 1.98 -4.28 -14.20
N GLN A 55 1.66 -4.54 -12.94
CA GLN A 55 1.74 -3.57 -11.86
C GLN A 55 3.10 -3.66 -11.16
N GLU A 56 3.12 -3.98 -9.86
CA GLU A 56 4.32 -3.96 -9.05
C GLU A 56 4.96 -5.36 -8.97
N LEU A 57 6.29 -5.37 -9.02
CA LEU A 57 7.12 -6.56 -8.79
C LEU A 57 7.49 -6.67 -7.31
N PRO A 58 7.94 -7.84 -6.84
CA PRO A 58 8.39 -7.99 -5.47
C PRO A 58 9.57 -7.06 -5.16
N VAL A 59 9.53 -6.44 -3.98
CA VAL A 59 10.60 -5.57 -3.51
C VAL A 59 11.75 -6.42 -3.00
N VAL A 60 12.93 -6.27 -3.62
CA VAL A 60 14.19 -6.88 -3.16
C VAL A 60 15.14 -5.77 -2.73
N PRO A 61 15.26 -5.47 -1.42
CA PRO A 61 16.12 -4.39 -0.94
C PRO A 61 17.56 -4.57 -1.39
N LYS A 62 18.14 -3.54 -2.02
CA LYS A 62 19.51 -3.57 -2.57
C LYS A 62 19.75 -4.67 -3.61
N GLY A 63 18.69 -5.26 -4.17
CA GLY A 63 18.77 -6.29 -5.20
C GLY A 63 19.04 -5.71 -6.58
N SER A 64 19.69 -6.50 -7.43
CA SER A 64 19.81 -6.24 -8.85
C SER A 64 18.49 -6.51 -9.58
N LYS A 65 18.40 -6.09 -10.85
CA LYS A 65 17.28 -6.46 -11.74
C LYS A 65 17.09 -7.98 -11.81
N GLN A 66 18.17 -8.75 -11.81
CA GLN A 66 18.11 -10.20 -11.87
C GLN A 66 17.55 -10.79 -10.56
N ASP A 67 17.88 -10.21 -9.41
CA ASP A 67 17.36 -10.64 -8.12
C ASP A 67 15.84 -10.41 -8.04
N VAL A 68 15.37 -9.27 -8.53
CA VAL A 68 13.92 -8.98 -8.63
C VAL A 68 13.24 -10.02 -9.52
N ILE A 69 13.76 -10.28 -10.73
CA ILE A 69 13.22 -11.30 -11.63
C ILE A 69 13.19 -12.68 -10.95
N ASN A 70 14.28 -13.07 -10.30
CA ASN A 70 14.40 -14.35 -9.62
C ASN A 70 13.46 -14.46 -8.41
N SER A 71 13.00 -13.35 -7.84
CA SER A 71 12.01 -13.33 -6.76
C SER A 71 10.57 -13.46 -7.24
N THR A 72 10.29 -13.29 -8.54
CA THR A 72 8.93 -13.34 -9.08
C THR A 72 8.33 -14.75 -9.09
N LEU A 73 7.02 -14.85 -8.88
CA LEU A 73 6.26 -16.10 -8.97
C LEU A 73 6.47 -16.81 -10.31
N THR A 74 6.68 -16.08 -11.41
CA THR A 74 6.91 -16.67 -12.74
C THR A 74 8.16 -17.55 -12.84
N THR A 75 9.11 -17.39 -11.92
CA THR A 75 10.35 -18.21 -11.83
C THR A 75 10.26 -19.33 -10.81
N SER A 76 9.10 -19.54 -10.18
CA SER A 76 8.87 -20.61 -9.20
C SER A 76 8.56 -21.94 -9.89
N TYR A 77 8.89 -23.05 -9.21
CA TYR A 77 8.44 -24.38 -9.61
C TYR A 77 6.90 -24.53 -9.61
N ILE A 78 6.19 -23.65 -8.88
CA ILE A 78 4.73 -23.64 -8.80
C ILE A 78 4.10 -23.11 -10.10
N TRP A 79 4.74 -22.14 -10.75
CA TRP A 79 4.19 -21.45 -11.93
C TRP A 79 3.70 -22.36 -13.09
N PRO A 80 4.45 -23.40 -13.50
CA PRO A 80 3.97 -24.32 -14.54
C PRO A 80 2.77 -25.16 -14.11
N LEU A 81 2.54 -25.34 -12.80
CA LEU A 81 1.44 -26.12 -12.25
C LEU A 81 0.11 -25.34 -12.21
N LEU A 82 0.16 -24.01 -12.34
CA LEU A 82 -1.01 -23.15 -12.23
C LEU A 82 -1.84 -23.13 -13.51
N LYS A 83 -3.16 -23.29 -13.36
CA LYS A 83 -4.14 -22.95 -14.40
C LYS A 83 -4.30 -21.43 -14.48
N LYS A 84 -4.00 -20.84 -15.64
CA LYS A 84 -4.08 -19.40 -15.87
C LYS A 84 -5.47 -19.02 -16.40
N ILE A 85 -6.14 -18.11 -15.71
CA ILE A 85 -7.41 -17.52 -16.12
C ILE A 85 -7.18 -16.02 -16.28
N LYS A 86 -7.68 -15.42 -17.36
CA LYS A 86 -7.51 -14.00 -17.65
C LYS A 86 -8.88 -13.32 -17.66
N LEU A 87 -8.98 -12.21 -16.93
CA LEU A 87 -10.10 -11.26 -17.08
C LEU A 87 -9.75 -10.29 -18.21
N VAL A 88 -10.72 -10.00 -19.07
CA VAL A 88 -10.48 -9.20 -20.31
C VAL A 88 -11.22 -7.87 -20.33
N GLU A 89 -12.29 -7.73 -19.54
CA GLU A 89 -13.08 -6.49 -19.49
C GLU A 89 -12.59 -5.59 -18.35
N ASN A 90 -12.23 -4.35 -18.68
CA ASN A 90 -11.93 -3.33 -17.69
C ASN A 90 -13.23 -2.72 -17.16
N ILE A 91 -13.71 -3.25 -16.03
CA ILE A 91 -14.92 -2.76 -15.39
C ILE A 91 -14.72 -1.42 -14.65
N ARG A 92 -13.48 -1.05 -14.29
CA ARG A 92 -13.18 0.16 -13.51
C ARG A 92 -13.27 1.43 -14.36
N ALA A 93 -12.69 1.39 -15.56
CA ALA A 93 -12.70 2.49 -16.52
C ALA A 93 -13.74 2.26 -17.63
N ARG A 94 -14.79 1.47 -17.37
CA ARG A 94 -15.80 1.11 -18.39
C ARG A 94 -16.48 2.31 -19.05
N LEU A 95 -16.65 3.40 -18.30
CA LEU A 95 -17.25 4.65 -18.77
C LEU A 95 -16.26 5.56 -19.53
N ASP A 96 -14.97 5.21 -19.55
CA ASP A 96 -13.93 5.93 -20.30
C ASP A 96 -13.10 4.93 -21.12
N PRO A 97 -13.62 4.49 -22.29
CA PRO A 97 -12.96 3.49 -23.12
C PRO A 97 -11.59 3.94 -23.64
N GLU A 98 -11.39 5.24 -23.87
CA GLU A 98 -10.13 5.77 -24.37
C GLU A 98 -9.05 5.73 -23.30
N PHE A 99 -9.36 6.16 -22.07
CA PHE A 99 -8.46 5.97 -20.93
C PHE A 99 -8.18 4.49 -20.66
N SER A 100 -9.21 3.63 -20.72
CA SER A 100 -9.04 2.18 -20.53
C SER A 100 -8.11 1.56 -21.56
N LYS A 101 -8.19 1.97 -22.84
CA LYS A 101 -7.26 1.48 -23.88
C LYS A 101 -5.84 1.98 -23.63
N PHE A 102 -5.69 3.25 -23.27
CA PHE A 102 -4.39 3.85 -22.97
C PHE A 102 -3.65 3.11 -21.85
N ILE A 103 -4.27 2.93 -20.68
CA ILE A 103 -3.63 2.22 -19.56
C ILE A 103 -3.30 0.76 -19.88
N LEU A 104 -4.09 0.10 -20.74
CA LEU A 104 -3.79 -1.25 -21.22
C LEU A 104 -2.57 -1.27 -22.14
N ARG A 105 -2.43 -0.28 -23.04
CA ARG A 105 -1.25 -0.19 -23.91
C ARG A 105 0.01 0.08 -23.10
N VAL A 106 -0.05 0.97 -22.11
CA VAL A 106 1.03 1.23 -21.16
C VAL A 106 1.42 -0.04 -20.39
N GLY A 107 0.45 -0.70 -19.75
CA GLY A 107 0.73 -1.92 -18.96
C GLY A 107 1.25 -3.10 -19.80
N ASN A 108 0.92 -3.17 -21.09
CA ASN A 108 1.43 -4.19 -22.00
C ASN A 108 2.76 -3.80 -22.67
N ALA A 109 3.33 -2.62 -22.37
CA ALA A 109 4.50 -2.05 -23.05
C ALA A 109 4.32 -1.96 -24.58
N THR A 110 3.15 -1.47 -25.01
CA THR A 110 2.79 -1.27 -26.42
C THR A 110 2.41 0.17 -26.75
N GLU A 111 2.49 1.08 -25.77
CA GLU A 111 2.36 2.51 -26.02
C GLU A 111 3.59 3.01 -26.78
N GLU A 112 3.42 4.00 -27.64
CA GLU A 112 4.52 4.61 -28.36
C GLU A 112 5.50 5.26 -27.39
N GLU A 113 6.73 4.76 -27.39
CA GLU A 113 7.81 5.33 -26.61
C GLU A 113 8.36 6.59 -27.31
N LEU A 114 8.54 7.63 -26.54
CA LEU A 114 9.45 8.72 -26.83
C LEU A 114 10.90 8.24 -26.64
N LEU A 115 11.86 9.14 -26.85
CA LEU A 115 13.27 8.88 -26.58
C LEU A 115 13.50 8.40 -25.14
N GLY A 116 14.14 7.23 -24.98
CA GLY A 116 14.63 6.74 -23.69
C GLY A 116 13.59 6.04 -22.80
N ASN A 117 12.68 5.25 -23.37
CA ASN A 117 11.62 4.51 -22.67
C ASN A 117 10.62 5.41 -21.93
N LEU A 118 10.47 6.66 -22.38
CA LEU A 118 9.48 7.60 -21.85
C LEU A 118 8.19 7.47 -22.65
N ILE A 119 7.04 7.63 -22.00
CA ILE A 119 5.74 7.67 -22.68
C ILE A 119 5.14 9.07 -22.59
N ALA A 120 4.49 9.52 -23.66
CA ALA A 120 3.72 10.76 -23.61
C ALA A 120 2.41 10.52 -22.85
N ILE A 121 2.19 11.24 -21.76
CA ILE A 121 0.89 11.20 -21.07
C ILE A 121 -0.11 12.08 -21.87
N PRO A 122 -1.36 11.63 -22.07
CA PRO A 122 -2.39 12.45 -22.73
C PRO A 122 -2.65 13.78 -22.01
N SER A 123 -2.75 14.87 -22.76
CA SER A 123 -2.89 16.23 -22.20
C SER A 123 -4.15 16.44 -21.35
N ASN A 124 -5.20 15.64 -21.56
CA ASN A 124 -6.43 15.67 -20.79
C ASN A 124 -6.32 15.06 -19.38
N ILE A 125 -5.21 14.38 -19.07
CA ILE A 125 -4.94 13.80 -17.74
C ILE A 125 -3.63 14.33 -17.12
N ILE A 126 -3.03 15.37 -17.71
CA ILE A 126 -1.86 16.07 -17.18
C ILE A 126 -2.28 17.42 -16.58
N MET A 127 -1.69 17.77 -15.45
CA MET A 127 -1.66 19.14 -14.96
C MET A 127 -0.37 19.83 -15.42
N PRO A 128 -0.44 20.99 -16.09
CA PRO A 128 0.76 21.74 -16.50
C PRO A 128 1.62 22.10 -15.30
N PHE A 129 2.92 21.85 -15.41
CA PHE A 129 3.89 22.26 -14.40
C PHE A 129 4.26 23.74 -14.58
N VAL A 130 4.28 24.48 -13.47
CA VAL A 130 4.73 25.88 -13.42
C VAL A 130 5.98 25.98 -12.56
N ASP A 131 5.82 25.74 -11.26
CA ASP A 131 6.87 25.52 -10.28
C ASP A 131 6.34 24.56 -9.19
N ASP A 132 7.21 24.11 -8.29
CA ASP A 132 6.86 23.12 -7.28
C ASP A 132 5.68 23.56 -6.38
N ASN A 133 5.71 24.80 -5.90
CA ASN A 133 4.71 25.30 -4.96
C ASN A 133 3.35 25.50 -5.63
N VAL A 134 3.33 26.17 -6.79
CA VAL A 134 2.11 26.45 -7.53
C VAL A 134 1.49 25.16 -8.07
N SER A 135 2.31 24.25 -8.60
CA SER A 135 1.81 22.98 -9.15
C SER A 135 1.26 22.07 -8.05
N LEU A 136 1.91 22.01 -6.89
CA LEU A 136 1.40 21.24 -5.76
C LEU A 136 0.10 21.83 -5.20
N ASP A 137 0.00 23.15 -5.09
CA ASP A 137 -1.23 23.81 -4.67
C ASP A 137 -2.40 23.55 -5.64
N ASN A 138 -2.13 23.62 -6.94
CA ASN A 138 -3.10 23.30 -7.98
C ASN A 138 -3.55 21.83 -7.90
N LEU A 139 -2.62 20.90 -7.71
CA LEU A 139 -2.92 19.47 -7.54
C LEU A 139 -3.81 19.25 -6.32
N ILE A 140 -3.45 19.84 -5.18
CA ILE A 140 -4.22 19.73 -3.94
C ILE A 140 -5.61 20.31 -4.13
N THR A 141 -5.75 21.46 -4.79
CA THR A 141 -7.04 22.11 -5.02
C THR A 141 -7.90 21.30 -5.99
N ALA A 142 -7.30 20.69 -7.02
CA ALA A 142 -8.02 19.82 -7.95
C ALA A 142 -8.54 18.55 -7.27
N VAL A 143 -7.72 17.90 -6.44
CA VAL A 143 -8.12 16.68 -5.72
C VAL A 143 -9.02 16.99 -4.53
N TYR A 144 -8.75 18.06 -3.79
CA TYR A 144 -9.47 18.48 -2.59
C TYR A 144 -9.89 19.95 -2.65
N PRO A 145 -10.93 20.30 -3.44
CA PRO A 145 -11.39 21.69 -3.57
C PRO A 145 -11.82 22.32 -2.24
N ASN A 146 -12.32 21.51 -1.30
CA ASN A 146 -12.69 21.95 0.03
C ASN A 146 -12.43 20.85 1.07
N LEU A 147 -11.30 20.94 1.77
CA LEU A 147 -10.92 19.99 2.82
C LEU A 147 -11.93 19.96 4.00
N ASN A 148 -12.70 21.03 4.21
CA ASN A 148 -13.69 21.06 5.29
C ASN A 148 -14.92 20.20 5.01
N GLU A 149 -15.16 19.85 3.74
CA GLU A 149 -16.25 18.93 3.39
C GLU A 149 -15.97 17.48 3.82
N TYR A 150 -14.74 17.11 4.18
CA TYR A 150 -14.45 15.76 4.73
C TYR A 150 -15.33 15.41 5.93
N ALA A 151 -15.70 16.41 6.72
CA ALA A 151 -16.55 16.21 7.89
C ALA A 151 -17.99 15.80 7.52
N ILE A 152 -18.50 16.30 6.37
CA ILE A 152 -19.90 16.28 5.95
C ILE A 152 -20.13 15.22 4.85
N LYS A 153 -19.23 15.13 3.87
CA LYS A 153 -19.29 14.24 2.70
C LYS A 153 -18.17 13.19 2.75
N SER A 154 -18.10 12.42 3.84
CA SER A 154 -17.02 11.45 4.07
C SER A 154 -16.85 10.46 2.91
N SER A 155 -17.94 9.92 2.35
CA SER A 155 -17.88 8.91 1.28
C SER A 155 -17.25 9.42 -0.02
N ALA A 156 -17.59 10.63 -0.46
CA ALA A 156 -17.08 11.21 -1.70
C ALA A 156 -15.63 11.70 -1.59
N MET A 157 -15.19 12.04 -0.37
CA MET A 157 -13.83 12.46 -0.11
C MET A 157 -12.90 11.26 0.16
N SER A 158 -13.41 10.17 0.73
CA SER A 158 -12.64 8.94 0.94
C SER A 158 -12.19 8.25 -0.35
N SER A 159 -12.85 8.51 -1.49
CA SER A 159 -12.49 7.97 -2.80
C SER A 159 -11.36 8.74 -3.50
N ARG A 160 -10.88 9.84 -2.93
CA ARG A 160 -9.81 10.67 -3.48
C ARG A 160 -8.49 10.38 -2.77
N ALA A 161 -7.39 10.49 -3.51
CA ALA A 161 -6.04 10.29 -2.99
C ALA A 161 -5.04 11.06 -3.85
N ILE A 162 -3.96 11.52 -3.23
CA ILE A 162 -2.73 11.95 -3.92
C ILE A 162 -1.73 10.82 -3.71
N LEU A 163 -1.13 10.34 -4.79
CA LEU A 163 -0.12 9.28 -4.75
C LEU A 163 1.22 9.87 -5.20
N THR A 164 2.29 9.49 -4.51
CA THR A 164 3.66 9.86 -4.86
C THR A 164 4.52 8.59 -4.86
N THR A 165 5.70 8.66 -5.47
CA THR A 165 6.59 7.50 -5.62
C THR A 165 7.40 7.19 -4.37
N LYS A 166 7.48 8.11 -3.41
CA LYS A 166 8.30 7.98 -2.20
C LYS A 166 7.58 8.52 -0.97
N ASN A 167 7.80 7.85 0.15
CA ASN A 167 7.23 8.23 1.45
C ASN A 167 7.65 9.64 1.89
N GLU A 168 8.87 10.09 1.56
CA GLU A 168 9.32 11.46 1.89
C GLU A 168 8.37 12.54 1.32
N PHE A 169 7.92 12.36 0.08
CA PHE A 169 6.97 13.27 -0.55
C PHE A 169 5.54 13.06 -0.02
N VAL A 170 5.18 11.84 0.39
CA VAL A 170 3.91 11.59 1.08
C VAL A 170 3.86 12.41 2.37
N ASP A 171 4.94 12.40 3.15
CA ASP A 171 5.04 13.12 4.42
C ASP A 171 4.99 14.64 4.22
N GLU A 172 5.68 15.16 3.19
CA GLU A 172 5.62 16.58 2.83
C GLU A 172 4.19 17.03 2.47
N VAL A 173 3.52 16.29 1.59
CA VAL A 173 2.15 16.60 1.15
C VAL A 173 1.16 16.48 2.32
N ASN A 174 1.27 15.43 3.13
CA ASN A 174 0.43 15.24 4.31
C ASN A 174 0.64 16.34 5.35
N THR A 175 1.89 16.76 5.56
CA THR A 175 2.23 17.87 6.46
C THR A 175 1.62 19.16 5.97
N LEU A 176 1.72 19.46 4.68
CA LEU A 176 1.08 20.65 4.11
C LEU A 176 -0.45 20.59 4.24
N LEU A 177 -1.07 19.44 3.95
CA LEU A 177 -2.52 19.26 4.03
C LEU A 177 -3.05 19.39 5.46
N ILE A 178 -2.39 18.81 6.48
CA ILE A 178 -2.86 18.89 7.87
C ILE A 178 -2.90 20.35 8.36
N HIS A 179 -1.99 21.20 7.88
CA HIS A 179 -2.00 22.62 8.22
C HIS A 179 -3.19 23.36 7.58
N ARG A 180 -3.71 22.90 6.44
CA ARG A 180 -4.90 23.48 5.76
C ARG A 180 -6.24 23.07 6.39
N PHE A 181 -6.31 21.96 7.13
CA PHE A 181 -7.53 21.61 7.86
C PHE A 181 -7.86 22.67 8.93
N LEU A 182 -9.14 23.00 9.07
CA LEU A 182 -9.61 23.86 10.15
C LEU A 182 -9.59 23.15 11.51
N GLY A 183 -9.53 23.94 12.57
CA GLY A 183 -9.57 23.47 13.96
C GLY A 183 -8.20 23.40 14.63
N GLU A 184 -8.23 23.11 15.93
CA GLU A 184 -7.04 23.06 16.76
C GLU A 184 -6.15 21.85 16.43
N VAL A 185 -4.84 22.07 16.54
CA VAL A 185 -3.82 21.04 16.38
C VAL A 185 -3.74 20.21 17.66
N PHE A 186 -3.83 18.89 17.52
CA PHE A 186 -3.55 17.91 18.57
C PHE A 186 -2.26 17.17 18.24
N ARG A 187 -1.35 17.12 19.21
CA ARG A 187 -0.04 16.45 19.07
C ARG A 187 0.01 15.23 19.95
N TYR A 188 0.45 14.12 19.37
CA TYR A 188 0.77 12.89 20.07
C TYR A 188 2.25 12.61 19.87
N TYR A 189 2.96 12.34 20.96
CA TYR A 189 4.38 11.99 20.94
C TYR A 189 4.54 10.50 21.25
N SER A 190 5.41 9.80 20.51
CA SER A 190 5.82 8.44 20.87
C SER A 190 6.67 8.45 22.14
N PHE A 191 6.72 7.29 22.80
CA PHE A 191 7.60 7.02 23.92
C PHE A 191 8.43 5.79 23.55
N ASP A 192 9.68 6.02 23.16
CA ASP A 192 10.55 4.98 22.62
C ASP A 192 11.67 4.65 23.61
N GLU A 193 11.94 3.36 23.79
CA GLU A 193 12.97 2.85 24.71
C GLU A 193 13.78 1.75 24.01
N ALA A 194 15.10 1.78 24.19
CA ALA A 194 15.99 0.71 23.70
C ALA A 194 16.00 -0.45 24.70
N ILE A 195 15.76 -1.67 24.22
CA ILE A 195 15.64 -2.87 25.07
C ILE A 195 17.03 -3.46 25.45
N ASP A 196 18.09 -3.08 24.74
CA ASP A 196 19.44 -3.65 24.97
C ASP A 196 20.24 -2.85 26.00
N GLU A 197 20.54 -3.48 27.14
CA GLU A 197 21.32 -2.92 28.26
C GLU A 197 22.76 -2.53 27.87
N ASN A 198 23.31 -3.10 26.80
CA ASN A 198 24.64 -2.75 26.29
C ASN A 198 24.67 -1.42 25.54
N ILE A 199 23.51 -0.81 25.28
CA ILE A 199 23.41 0.46 24.57
C ILE A 199 22.98 1.57 25.52
N SER A 200 23.79 1.78 26.55
CA SER A 200 23.60 2.80 27.60
C SER A 200 23.76 4.26 27.11
N SER A 201 23.81 4.50 25.80
CA SER A 201 24.10 5.81 25.21
C SER A 201 23.36 6.13 23.90
N ILE A 202 22.26 5.42 23.58
CA ILE A 202 21.40 5.90 22.49
C ILE A 202 20.77 7.23 22.91
N ASN A 203 21.06 8.29 22.15
CA ASN A 203 20.43 9.60 22.34
C ASN A 203 18.93 9.51 21.99
N LEU A 204 18.07 10.05 22.86
CA LEU A 204 16.63 10.14 22.62
C LEU A 204 16.30 10.88 21.31
N GLU A 205 17.08 11.90 20.94
CA GLU A 205 16.90 12.61 19.67
C GLU A 205 17.12 11.69 18.47
N PHE A 206 18.05 10.74 18.58
CA PHE A 206 18.27 9.74 17.55
C PHE A 206 17.07 8.79 17.46
N LEU A 207 16.54 8.30 18.60
CA LEU A 207 15.32 7.47 18.62
C LEU A 207 14.12 8.19 17.99
N ASN A 208 13.90 9.44 18.37
CA ASN A 208 12.80 10.25 17.86
C ASN A 208 12.93 10.57 16.36
N SER A 209 14.14 10.44 15.79
CA SER A 209 14.39 10.61 14.35
C SER A 209 14.12 9.35 13.52
N LEU A 210 13.92 8.19 14.16
CA LEU A 210 13.68 6.94 13.45
C LEU A 210 12.26 6.90 12.87
N SER A 211 12.17 6.64 11.56
CA SER A 211 10.92 6.36 10.85
C SER A 211 10.94 4.91 10.39
N LEU A 212 10.29 4.04 11.16
CA LEU A 212 10.22 2.60 10.89
C LEU A 212 8.95 2.27 10.11
N SER A 213 9.07 1.38 9.13
CA SER A 213 7.91 0.91 8.37
C SER A 213 6.87 0.25 9.28
N GLY A 214 5.61 0.64 9.14
CA GLY A 214 4.50 0.12 9.94
C GLY A 214 4.29 0.81 11.29
N PHE A 215 5.12 1.81 11.63
CA PHE A 215 4.98 2.61 12.83
C PHE A 215 4.64 4.08 12.49
N PRO A 216 3.85 4.76 13.34
CA PRO A 216 3.64 6.19 13.19
C PRO A 216 4.95 6.97 13.50
N PRO A 217 5.07 8.21 13.02
CA PRO A 217 6.20 9.08 13.37
C PRO A 217 6.19 9.43 14.87
N HIS A 218 7.35 9.87 15.38
CA HIS A 218 7.50 10.32 16.77
C HIS A 218 6.49 11.41 17.12
N GLU A 219 6.37 12.45 16.29
CA GLU A 219 5.34 13.48 16.43
C GLU A 219 4.22 13.22 15.43
N LEU A 220 3.03 12.91 15.94
CA LEU A 220 1.82 12.77 15.14
C LEU A 220 0.90 13.98 15.36
N ILE A 221 0.76 14.80 14.32
CA ILE A 221 -0.09 15.99 14.27
C ILE A 221 -1.45 15.62 13.68
N LEU A 222 -2.53 15.90 14.42
CA LEU A 222 -3.90 15.63 13.98
C LEU A 222 -4.80 16.86 14.17
N LYS A 223 -5.87 16.94 13.37
CA LYS A 223 -6.92 17.96 13.48
C LYS A 223 -8.30 17.32 13.35
N LYS A 224 -9.32 17.99 13.90
CA LYS A 224 -10.68 17.48 13.83
C LYS A 224 -11.12 17.33 12.38
N ASN A 225 -11.70 16.18 12.06
CA ASN A 225 -12.16 15.75 10.75
C ASN A 225 -11.08 15.44 9.70
N CYS A 226 -9.79 15.38 10.08
CA CYS A 226 -8.77 14.89 9.15
C CYS A 226 -8.92 13.37 8.93
N PRO A 227 -8.63 12.89 7.70
CA PRO A 227 -8.53 11.46 7.46
C PRO A 227 -7.24 10.90 8.07
N ILE A 228 -7.30 9.63 8.50
CA ILE A 228 -6.14 8.86 8.96
C ILE A 228 -6.22 7.45 8.37
N MET A 229 -5.09 6.74 8.38
CA MET A 229 -5.02 5.33 7.99
C MET A 229 -4.46 4.50 9.15
N LEU A 230 -5.06 3.34 9.41
CA LEU A 230 -4.50 2.38 10.36
C LEU A 230 -3.25 1.72 9.74
N LEU A 231 -2.17 1.64 10.52
CA LEU A 231 -0.91 0.98 10.11
C LEU A 231 -0.80 -0.46 10.63
N CYS A 232 -1.68 -0.87 11.55
CA CYS A 232 -1.66 -2.19 12.17
C CYS A 232 -3.07 -2.79 12.27
N ASN A 233 -3.13 -4.11 12.48
CA ASN A 233 -4.38 -4.83 12.68
C ASN A 233 -4.82 -4.70 14.13
N ILE A 234 -5.96 -4.05 14.37
CA ILE A 234 -6.51 -3.83 15.72
C ILE A 234 -7.65 -4.82 15.98
N ASN A 235 -8.63 -4.87 15.09
CA ASN A 235 -9.78 -5.76 15.20
C ASN A 235 -10.26 -6.21 13.81
N PRO A 236 -9.73 -7.33 13.29
CA PRO A 236 -10.13 -7.84 11.99
C PRO A 236 -11.62 -8.19 11.88
N SER A 237 -12.26 -8.60 12.99
CA SER A 237 -13.69 -8.94 12.99
C SER A 237 -14.59 -7.75 12.69
N GLU A 238 -14.15 -6.54 13.07
CA GLU A 238 -14.82 -5.26 12.77
C GLU A 238 -14.22 -4.54 11.57
N ARG A 239 -13.33 -5.21 10.80
CA ARG A 239 -12.63 -4.65 9.64
C ARG A 239 -11.69 -3.49 9.98
N LEU A 240 -11.18 -3.43 11.21
CA LEU A 240 -10.16 -2.47 11.65
C LEU A 240 -8.76 -3.09 11.44
N CYS A 241 -8.35 -3.14 10.18
CA CYS A 241 -7.09 -3.71 9.73
C CYS A 241 -6.12 -2.63 9.21
N ASN A 242 -4.86 -3.00 8.99
CA ASN A 242 -3.90 -2.16 8.27
C ASN A 242 -4.50 -1.70 6.92
N GLY A 243 -4.35 -0.41 6.59
CA GLY A 243 -4.92 0.23 5.40
C GLY A 243 -6.31 0.82 5.60
N THR A 244 -6.99 0.56 6.73
CA THR A 244 -8.33 1.11 6.98
C THR A 244 -8.28 2.62 7.12
N ARG A 245 -9.05 3.33 6.29
CA ARG A 245 -9.19 4.80 6.33
C ARG A 245 -10.27 5.21 7.33
N LEU A 246 -9.94 6.10 8.25
CA LEU A 246 -10.84 6.62 9.29
C LEU A 246 -10.84 8.16 9.29
N ILE A 247 -11.76 8.76 10.05
CA ILE A 247 -11.84 10.22 10.24
C ILE A 247 -11.73 10.54 11.73
N CYS A 248 -10.79 11.41 12.09
CA CYS A 248 -10.63 11.87 13.46
C CYS A 248 -11.82 12.73 13.89
N ARG A 249 -12.65 12.26 14.84
CA ARG A 249 -13.82 13.03 15.32
C ARG A 249 -13.60 13.70 16.68
N LYS A 250 -12.82 13.05 17.56
CA LYS A 250 -12.53 13.50 18.92
C LYS A 250 -11.11 13.06 19.31
N PHE A 251 -10.53 13.79 20.25
CA PHE A 251 -9.18 13.55 20.77
C PHE A 251 -9.24 13.28 22.27
N GLY A 252 -8.53 12.25 22.72
CA GLY A 252 -8.39 11.91 24.13
C GLY A 252 -6.95 12.13 24.61
N LYS A 253 -6.76 12.32 25.91
CA LYS A 253 -5.44 12.46 26.56
C LYS A 253 -4.80 11.12 26.96
N LYS A 254 -5.37 9.98 26.58
CA LYS A 254 -4.89 8.68 27.05
C LYS A 254 -3.60 8.28 26.34
N ARG A 255 -2.64 7.80 27.13
CA ARG A 255 -1.41 7.16 26.69
C ARG A 255 -1.74 5.72 26.28
N TYR A 256 -1.36 5.32 25.08
CA TYR A 256 -1.43 3.94 24.64
C TYR A 256 0.01 3.43 24.52
N TRP A 257 0.32 2.36 25.25
CA TRP A 257 1.57 1.63 25.12
C TRP A 257 1.40 0.64 23.97
N CYS A 258 2.34 0.61 23.03
CA CYS A 258 2.44 -0.47 22.05
C CYS A 258 3.30 -1.59 22.63
#